data_AF-A0A242PHB7-F1
#
_entry.id   AF-A0A242PHB7-F1
#
_cell.length_a   1.000
_cell.length_b   1.000
_cell.length_c   1.000
_cell.angle_alpha   90.00
_cell.angle_beta   90.00
_cell.angle_gamma   90.00
#
_symmetry.space_group_name_H-M   'P 1'
#
loop_
_entity.id
_entity.type
_entity.pdbx_description
1 polymer ?
#
loop_
_entity_poly.entity_id
_entity_poly.type
_entity_poly.pdbx_seq_one_letter_code
_entity_poly.pdbx_strand_id
1 'polypeptide(L)'
;MSYSITPEQHKVIRDKYGIQYDRLVRENERYKITSIARSTAWQLEKDGKYPLRKSLGANSCGWSLVELLHWIDNPPVVEKINQPTKRRGFANGSY
;
A
#
# COMPACT_ATOMS: atom_id res chain seq x y z
N MET A 1 -14.27 -3.18 8.72
CA MET A 1 -13.78 -1.81 9.01
C MET A 1 -12.89 -1.37 7.86
N SER A 2 -13.21 -0.28 7.17
CA SER A 2 -12.32 0.33 6.19
C SER A 2 -11.18 1.05 6.93
N TYR A 3 -9.95 0.93 6.45
CA TYR A 3 -8.82 1.74 6.91
C TYR A 3 -9.07 3.17 6.45
N SER A 4 -9.84 3.92 7.25
CA SER A 4 -10.27 5.29 6.95
C SER A 4 -9.73 6.19 8.05
N ILE A 5 -8.80 7.07 7.67
CA ILE A 5 -8.19 8.03 8.60
C ILE A 5 -9.16 9.20 8.82
N THR A 6 -9.31 9.66 10.06
CA THR A 6 -10.15 10.83 10.35
C THR A 6 -9.51 12.13 9.84
N PRO A 7 -10.29 13.17 9.53
CA PRO A 7 -9.75 14.45 9.04
C PRO A 7 -8.69 15.07 9.97
N GLU A 8 -8.84 14.87 11.28
CA GLU A 8 -7.88 15.34 12.28
C GLU A 8 -6.53 14.64 12.16
N GLN A 9 -6.55 13.30 12.10
CA GLN A 9 -5.34 12.50 11.88
C GLN A 9 -4.68 12.88 10.56
N HIS A 10 -5.48 13.14 9.53
CA HIS A 10 -4.99 13.61 8.23
C HIS A 10 -4.18 14.91 8.34
N LYS A 11 -4.65 15.85 9.18
CA LYS A 11 -3.95 17.12 9.45
C LYS A 11 -2.65 16.89 10.22
N VAL A 12 -2.67 16.02 11.24
CA VAL A 12 -1.49 15.68 12.04
C VAL A 12 -0.39 15.07 11.18
N ILE A 13 -0.73 14.12 10.30
CA ILE A 13 0.25 13.48 9.43
C ILE A 13 0.80 14.48 8.41
N ARG A 14 -0.06 15.33 7.82
CA ARG A 14 0.41 16.38 6.90
C ARG A 14 1.40 17.33 7.55
N ASP A 15 1.11 17.76 8.77
CA ASP A 15 1.99 18.62 9.56
C ASP A 15 3.32 17.91 9.89
N LYS A 16 3.25 16.65 10.36
CA LYS A 16 4.41 15.80 10.68
C LYS A 16 5.39 15.66 9.51
N TYR A 17 4.89 15.52 8.28
CA TYR A 17 5.72 15.36 7.08
C TYR A 17 5.89 16.65 6.26
N GLY A 18 5.35 17.79 6.72
CA GLY A 18 5.43 19.08 6.01
C GLY A 18 4.72 19.10 4.65
N ILE A 19 3.66 18.31 4.47
CA ILE A 19 2.96 18.14 3.20
C ILE A 19 1.79 19.12 3.12
N GLN A 20 1.79 19.97 2.10
CA GLN A 20 0.75 20.99 1.90
C GLN A 20 -0.61 20.40 1.48
N TYR A 21 -0.61 19.35 0.65
CA TYR A 21 -1.84 18.74 0.11
C TYR A 21 -1.74 17.22 0.04
N ASP A 22 -2.87 16.54 0.23
CA ASP A 22 -2.93 15.10 -0.02
C ASP A 22 -3.04 14.84 -1.51
N ARG A 23 -1.97 14.28 -2.07
CA ARG A 23 -1.92 13.87 -3.47
C ARG A 23 -2.24 12.38 -3.59
N LEU A 24 -2.87 12.02 -4.70
CA LEU A 24 -3.10 10.63 -5.06
C LEU A 24 -1.84 10.01 -5.64
N VAL A 25 -1.38 8.97 -4.97
CA VAL A 25 -0.17 8.21 -5.29
C VAL A 25 -0.54 7.03 -6.17
N ARG A 26 0.16 6.84 -7.30
CA ARG A 26 -0.01 5.67 -8.19
C ARG A 26 0.84 4.48 -7.70
N GLU A 27 0.65 3.32 -8.30
CA GLU A 27 1.35 2.08 -7.91
C GLU A 27 2.87 2.21 -7.86
N ASN A 28 3.47 2.90 -8.85
CA ASN A 28 4.92 3.10 -8.90
C ASN A 28 5.45 3.90 -7.70
N GLU A 29 4.71 4.94 -7.29
CA GLU A 29 5.09 5.74 -6.12
C GLU A 29 4.77 5.00 -4.83
N ARG A 30 3.63 4.31 -4.75
CA ARG A 30 3.26 3.44 -3.61
C ARG A 30 4.38 2.44 -3.33
N TYR A 31 4.89 1.77 -4.36
CA TYR A 31 6.01 0.84 -4.24
C TYR A 31 7.27 1.52 -3.70
N LYS A 32 7.62 2.73 -4.17
CA LYS A 32 8.79 3.46 -3.66
C LYS A 32 8.63 3.87 -2.18
N ILE A 33 7.42 4.27 -1.79
CA ILE A 33 7.11 4.76 -0.45
C ILE A 33 7.07 3.58 0.55
N THR A 34 6.31 2.54 0.23
CA THR A 34 6.08 1.40 1.14
C THR A 34 7.09 0.26 1.00
N SER A 35 7.81 0.19 -0.11
CA SER A 35 8.72 -0.91 -0.47
C SER A 35 8.07 -2.31 -0.47
N ILE A 36 6.74 -2.43 -0.39
CA ILE A 36 6.04 -3.72 -0.43
C ILE A 36 5.56 -4.05 -1.84
N ALA A 37 5.65 -5.32 -2.22
CA ALA A 37 5.13 -5.81 -3.49
C ALA A 37 3.60 -5.66 -3.60
N ARG A 38 3.08 -5.58 -4.83
CA ARG A 38 1.64 -5.48 -5.13
C ARG A 38 0.82 -6.60 -4.47
N SER A 39 1.31 -7.83 -4.51
CA SER A 39 0.63 -8.99 -3.91
C SER A 39 0.50 -8.86 -2.39
N THR A 40 1.56 -8.37 -1.73
CA THR A 40 1.54 -8.11 -0.28
C THR A 40 0.55 -6.99 0.06
N ALA A 41 0.55 -5.90 -0.71
CA ALA A 41 -0.45 -4.84 -0.54
C ALA A 41 -1.87 -5.37 -0.69
N TRP A 42 -2.14 -6.23 -1.68
CA TRP A 42 -3.46 -6.84 -1.87
C TRP A 42 -3.89 -7.75 -0.70
N GLN A 43 -2.95 -8.54 -0.14
CA GLN A 43 -3.22 -9.34 1.06
C GLN A 43 -3.57 -8.45 2.26
N LEU A 44 -2.81 -7.37 2.47
CA LEU A 44 -3.08 -6.44 3.57
C LEU A 44 -4.37 -5.63 3.35
N GLU A 45 -4.73 -5.31 2.10
CA GLU A 45 -6.03 -4.74 1.73
C GLU A 45 -7.16 -5.70 2.13
N LYS A 46 -6.99 -7.01 1.90
CA LYS A 46 -7.96 -8.04 2.30
C LYS A 46 -8.06 -8.18 3.82
N ASP A 47 -6.94 -8.04 4.52
CA ASP A 47 -6.89 -8.09 5.99
C ASP A 47 -7.39 -6.79 6.65
N GLY A 48 -7.69 -5.74 5.87
CA GLY A 48 -8.09 -4.43 6.40
C GLY A 48 -6.97 -3.67 7.10
N LYS A 49 -5.71 -4.09 6.88
CA LYS A 49 -4.50 -3.53 7.50
C LYS A 49 -3.78 -2.53 6.58
N TYR A 50 -4.33 -2.23 5.42
CA TYR A 50 -3.74 -1.34 4.42
C TYR A 50 -4.79 -0.36 3.88
N PRO A 51 -4.39 0.87 3.49
CA PRO A 51 -5.32 1.82 2.90
C PRO A 51 -6.02 1.29 1.65
N LEU A 52 -7.31 1.58 1.55
CA LEU A 52 -8.13 1.17 0.41
C LEU A 52 -7.68 1.90 -0.86
N ARG A 53 -7.62 1.15 -1.96
CA ARG A 53 -7.46 1.74 -3.30
C ARG A 53 -8.63 2.66 -3.64
N LYS A 54 -8.33 3.88 -4.05
CA LYS A 54 -9.29 4.84 -4.62
C LYS A 54 -9.31 4.69 -6.13
N SER A 55 -10.45 4.36 -6.70
CA SER A 55 -10.61 4.29 -8.16
C SER A 55 -10.62 5.70 -8.73
N LEU A 56 -9.74 5.97 -9.69
CA LEU A 56 -9.66 7.22 -10.44
C LEU A 56 -10.24 7.10 -11.84
N GLY A 57 -10.53 5.87 -12.29
CA GLY A 57 -11.09 5.57 -13.61
C GLY A 57 -11.06 4.09 -13.92
N ALA A 58 -11.39 3.69 -15.16
CA ALA A 58 -11.58 2.30 -15.57
C ALA A 58 -10.38 1.38 -15.25
N ASN A 59 -9.15 1.86 -15.47
CA ASN A 59 -7.91 1.11 -15.21
C ASN A 59 -6.94 1.86 -14.29
N SER A 60 -7.40 2.91 -13.61
CA SER A 60 -6.55 3.75 -12.76
C SER A 60 -7.05 3.68 -11.33
N CYS A 61 -6.17 3.24 -10.44
CA CYS A 61 -6.33 3.39 -9.00
C CYS A 61 -5.19 4.22 -8.43
N GLY A 62 -5.45 4.81 -7.26
CA GLY A 62 -4.44 5.49 -6.47
C GLY A 62 -4.72 5.34 -4.98
N TRP A 63 -3.75 5.74 -4.18
CA TRP A 63 -3.83 5.75 -2.72
C TRP A 63 -3.59 7.17 -2.23
N SER A 64 -4.14 7.54 -1.07
CA SER A 64 -3.79 8.78 -0.41
C SER A 64 -2.34 8.72 0.06
N LEU A 65 -1.56 9.77 -0.19
CA LEU A 65 -0.19 9.85 0.32
C LEU A 65 -0.19 9.82 1.85
N VAL A 66 -1.12 10.56 2.46
CA VAL A 66 -1.25 10.65 3.91
C VAL A 66 -1.55 9.28 4.53
N GLU A 67 -2.45 8.51 3.92
CA GLU A 67 -2.77 7.17 4.43
C GLU A 67 -1.60 6.18 4.31
N LEU A 68 -0.80 6.28 3.24
CA LEU A 68 0.42 5.47 3.08
C LEU A 68 1.48 5.84 4.13
N LEU A 69 1.67 7.13 4.40
CA LEU A 69 2.64 7.59 5.40
C LEU A 69 2.23 7.15 6.81
N HIS A 70 0.95 7.29 7.15
CA HIS A 70 0.43 6.77 8.41
C HIS A 70 0.65 5.26 8.58
N TRP A 71 0.47 4.51 7.49
CA TRP A 71 0.69 3.06 7.47
C TRP A 71 2.17 2.70 7.69
N ILE A 72 3.11 3.49 7.16
CA ILE A 72 4.54 3.28 7.38
C ILE A 72 4.94 3.56 8.83
N ASP A 73 4.31 4.57 9.44
CA ASP A 73 4.52 4.92 10.86
C ASP A 73 3.90 3.86 11.80
N ASN A 74 2.84 3.19 11.34
CA ASN A 74 2.14 2.13 12.06
C ASN A 74 2.13 0.83 11.23
N PRO A 75 3.31 0.23 10.97
CA PRO A 75 3.36 -0.99 10.20
C PRO A 75 2.60 -2.06 11.00
N PRO A 76 1.62 -2.75 10.39
CA PRO A 76 0.99 -3.86 11.06
C PRO A 76 2.08 -4.87 11.42
N VAL A 77 1.99 -5.49 12.60
CA VAL A 77 2.84 -6.64 12.93
C VAL A 77 2.47 -7.74 11.93
N VAL A 78 3.28 -7.88 10.88
CA VAL A 78 3.12 -8.91 9.86
C VAL A 78 4.01 -10.08 10.25
N GLU A 79 3.42 -11.07 10.93
CA GLU A 79 4.15 -12.28 11.35
C GLU A 79 4.67 -13.10 10.16
N LYS A 80 4.13 -12.86 8.96
CA LYS A 80 4.49 -13.58 7.73
C LYS A 80 5.11 -12.63 6.72
N ILE A 81 6.42 -12.44 6.82
CA ILE A 81 7.25 -12.00 5.70
C ILE A 81 7.10 -13.00 4.55
N ASN A 82 6.31 -12.65 3.54
CA ASN A 82 6.24 -13.41 2.29
C ASN A 82 7.65 -13.41 1.67
N GLN A 83 8.37 -14.51 1.86
CA GLN A 83 9.59 -14.79 1.13
C GLN A 83 9.28 -14.71 -0.36
N PRO A 84 10.17 -14.07 -1.17
CA PRO A 84 9.96 -13.94 -2.59
C PRO A 84 9.63 -15.31 -3.16
N THR A 85 8.55 -15.34 -3.94
CA THR A 85 7.96 -16.53 -4.53
C THR A 85 9.01 -17.59 -4.82
N LYS A 86 8.91 -18.76 -4.20
CA LYS A 86 9.50 -19.98 -4.78
C LYS A 86 8.96 -20.00 -6.20
N ARG A 87 9.76 -19.59 -7.18
CA ARG A 87 9.40 -19.72 -8.60
C ARG A 87 9.04 -21.19 -8.73
N ARG A 88 7.76 -21.48 -8.96
CA ARG A 88 7.31 -22.81 -9.37
C ARG A 88 8.13 -23.05 -10.63
N GLY A 89 9.12 -23.95 -10.54
CA GLY A 89 10.13 -24.13 -11.57
C GLY A 89 9.43 -24.23 -12.92
N PHE A 90 9.90 -23.45 -13.90
CA PHE A 90 9.58 -23.74 -15.28
C PHE A 90 10.10 -25.15 -15.53
N ALA A 91 9.18 -26.13 -15.57
CA ALA A 91 9.48 -27.47 -16.01
C ALA A 91 9.80 -27.38 -17.51
N ASN A 92 11.05 -27.09 -17.84
CA ASN A 92 11.57 -27.29 -19.18
C ASN A 92 11.75 -28.80 -19.38
N GLY A 93 10.73 -29.43 -19.95
CA GLY A 93 10.81 -30.80 -20.44
C GLY A 93 9.99 -30.89 -21.71
N SER A 94 10.65 -30.78 -22.87
CA SER A 94 10.40 -31.51 -24.12
C SER A 94 11.01 -30.74 -25.31
N TYR A 95 12.25 -31.07 -25.64
CA TYR A 95 12.77 -31.12 -27.02
C TYR A 95 13.42 -32.49 -27.19
#